data_AF-A0A3B0WBY6-F1
#
_entry.id   AF-A0A3B0WBY6-F1
#
_cell.length_a   1.000
_cell.length_b   1.000
_cell.length_c   1.000
_cell.angle_alpha   90.00
_cell.angle_beta   90.00
_cell.angle_gamma   90.00
#
_symmetry.space_group_name_H-M   'P 1'
#
loop_
_entity.id
_entity.type
_entity.pdbx_description
1 polymer ?
#
loop_
_entity_poly.entity_id
_entity_poly.type
_entity_poly.pdbx_seq_one_letter_code
_entity_poly.pdbx_strand_id
1 'polypeptide(L)'
;MSDELYEVAFSGQIKSGADLAQVKIKVAAMFKADETKLAHLFSGQRMVIKKNINQATAKKYQTALDNAGAVCDIKLLSPKPVPEPVVASAVVPSSVVRNVSPVSEQNSEVAHAPQTEPLGITAGDIAELSVDLAPIGSDMQDKIEQVAALELNLDGMDMAPAGSDLGQVKKDEDPEPPNTDGLSLVD
;
A
#
# COMPACT_ATOMS: atom_id res chain seq x y z
N MET A 1 -19.60 -35.97 0.39
CA MET A 1 -18.56 -35.27 -0.40
C MET A 1 -18.87 -33.79 -0.28
N SER A 2 -18.22 -33.09 0.65
CA SER A 2 -18.60 -31.73 1.05
C SER A 2 -18.37 -30.76 -0.11
N ASP A 3 -19.41 -30.03 -0.51
CA ASP A 3 -19.32 -28.95 -1.50
C ASP A 3 -18.76 -27.71 -0.81
N GLU A 4 -17.45 -27.74 -0.59
CA GLU A 4 -16.71 -26.62 -0.04
C GLU A 4 -16.52 -25.58 -1.15
N LEU A 5 -17.09 -24.39 -0.94
CA LEU A 5 -16.96 -23.25 -1.82
C LEU A 5 -15.73 -22.45 -1.41
N TYR A 6 -14.89 -22.09 -2.37
CA TYR A 6 -13.66 -21.34 -2.20
C TYR A 6 -13.78 -20.01 -2.95
N GLU A 7 -13.04 -19.02 -2.48
CA GLU A 7 -12.78 -17.79 -3.20
C GLU A 7 -11.29 -17.66 -3.51
N VAL A 8 -10.97 -17.13 -4.69
CA VAL A 8 -9.59 -16.83 -5.11
C VAL A 8 -9.42 -15.32 -5.09
N ALA A 9 -8.57 -14.87 -4.18
CA ALA A 9 -8.17 -13.47 -4.08
C ALA A 9 -6.73 -13.30 -4.56
N PHE A 10 -6.49 -12.20 -5.28
CA PHE A 10 -5.16 -11.79 -5.71
C PHE A 10 -4.80 -10.48 -5.02
N SER A 11 -3.60 -10.42 -4.44
CA SER A 11 -3.09 -9.28 -3.67
C SER A 11 -2.04 -8.47 -4.42
N GLY A 12 -1.91 -8.67 -5.73
CA GLY A 12 -0.94 -7.93 -6.55
C GLY A 12 0.50 -8.39 -6.42
N GLN A 13 0.76 -9.44 -5.63
CA GLN A 13 2.11 -9.93 -5.44
C GLN A 13 2.58 -10.77 -6.63
N ILE A 14 3.74 -10.41 -7.15
CA ILE A 14 4.44 -11.16 -8.20
C ILE A 14 5.53 -12.02 -7.58
N LYS A 15 5.78 -13.18 -8.18
CA LYS A 15 6.84 -14.10 -7.77
C LYS A 15 8.20 -13.55 -8.20
N SER A 16 9.21 -13.70 -7.36
CA SER A 16 10.60 -13.27 -7.63
C SER A 16 11.10 -13.87 -8.95
N GLY A 17 11.48 -12.99 -9.90
CA GLY A 17 11.96 -13.38 -11.23
C GLY A 17 10.92 -13.36 -12.35
N ALA A 18 9.66 -13.01 -12.06
CA ALA A 18 8.63 -12.83 -13.09
C ALA A 18 8.54 -11.37 -13.58
N ASP A 19 8.46 -11.18 -14.90
CA ASP A 19 8.34 -9.86 -15.50
C ASP A 19 6.93 -9.27 -15.29
N LEU A 20 6.86 -8.08 -14.70
CA LEU A 20 5.62 -7.43 -14.30
C LEU A 20 4.69 -7.16 -15.50
N ALA A 21 5.23 -6.88 -16.69
CA ALA A 21 4.43 -6.67 -17.88
C ALA A 21 3.86 -8.00 -18.44
N GLN A 22 4.67 -9.07 -18.45
CA GLN A 22 4.22 -10.40 -18.87
C GLN A 22 3.21 -11.02 -17.90
N VAL A 23 3.43 -10.89 -16.60
CA VAL A 23 2.50 -11.38 -15.56
C VAL A 23 1.16 -10.66 -15.71
N LYS A 24 1.17 -9.35 -15.92
CA LYS A 24 -0.05 -8.56 -16.21
C LYS A 24 -0.82 -9.13 -17.41
N ILE A 25 -0.17 -9.35 -18.54
CA ILE A 25 -0.82 -9.87 -19.75
C ILE A 25 -1.42 -11.26 -19.49
N LYS A 26 -0.66 -12.16 -18.86
CA LYS A 26 -1.11 -13.54 -18.58
C LYS A 26 -2.28 -13.58 -17.60
N VAL A 27 -2.22 -12.79 -16.53
CA VAL A 27 -3.30 -12.70 -15.54
C VAL A 27 -4.54 -12.04 -16.17
N ALA A 28 -4.38 -10.98 -16.96
CA ALA A 28 -5.49 -10.33 -17.66
C ALA A 28 -6.20 -11.29 -18.62
N ALA A 29 -5.44 -12.09 -19.39
CA ALA A 29 -6.00 -13.06 -20.32
C ALA A 29 -6.75 -14.20 -19.61
N MET A 30 -6.21 -14.72 -18.51
CA MET A 30 -6.82 -15.82 -17.74
C MET A 30 -8.08 -15.39 -16.99
N PHE A 31 -8.12 -14.15 -16.50
CA PHE A 31 -9.21 -13.66 -15.65
C PHE A 31 -10.15 -12.67 -16.34
N LYS A 32 -9.91 -12.32 -17.61
CA LYS A 32 -10.62 -11.26 -18.33
C LYS A 32 -10.71 -9.97 -17.51
N ALA A 33 -9.62 -9.62 -16.85
CA ALA A 33 -9.54 -8.42 -16.03
C ALA A 33 -9.08 -7.24 -16.91
N ASP A 34 -9.82 -6.13 -16.84
CA ASP A 34 -9.47 -4.88 -17.52
C ASP A 34 -8.19 -4.28 -16.96
N GLU A 35 -7.45 -3.53 -17.79
CA GLU A 35 -6.18 -2.88 -17.42
C GLU A 35 -6.29 -2.04 -16.15
N THR A 36 -7.42 -1.36 -15.94
CA THR A 36 -7.72 -0.58 -14.73
C THR A 36 -7.85 -1.45 -13.48
N LYS A 37 -8.56 -2.59 -13.58
CA LYS A 37 -8.69 -3.56 -12.49
C LYS A 37 -7.38 -4.26 -12.22
N LEU A 38 -6.57 -4.45 -13.26
CA LEU A 38 -5.25 -5.02 -13.17
C LEU A 38 -4.28 -4.09 -12.44
N ALA A 39 -4.25 -2.80 -12.81
CA ALA A 39 -3.45 -1.79 -12.10
C ALA A 39 -3.84 -1.70 -10.61
N HIS A 40 -5.14 -1.81 -10.31
CA HIS A 40 -5.66 -1.83 -8.96
C HIS A 40 -5.42 -3.15 -8.21
N LEU A 41 -5.27 -4.27 -8.92
CA LEU A 41 -4.82 -5.54 -8.36
C LEU A 41 -3.34 -5.48 -7.99
N PHE A 42 -2.52 -4.95 -8.90
CA PHE A 42 -1.07 -4.77 -8.71
C PHE A 42 -0.70 -3.58 -7.81
N SER A 43 -1.68 -2.79 -7.33
CA SER A 43 -1.45 -1.73 -6.35
C SER A 43 -1.24 -2.25 -4.93
N GLY A 44 -1.34 -3.57 -4.72
CA GLY A 44 -1.16 -4.24 -3.43
C GLY A 44 -2.46 -4.46 -2.65
N GLN A 45 -3.62 -4.07 -3.20
CA GLN A 45 -4.91 -4.31 -2.56
C GLN A 45 -5.47 -5.69 -2.93
N ARG A 46 -5.83 -6.48 -1.90
CA ARG A 46 -6.49 -7.79 -2.06
C ARG A 46 -7.82 -7.61 -2.80
N MET A 47 -7.94 -8.19 -3.99
CA MET A 47 -9.19 -8.20 -4.77
C MET A 47 -9.61 -9.63 -5.08
N VAL A 48 -10.89 -9.92 -4.91
CA VAL A 48 -11.45 -11.24 -5.16
C VAL A 48 -11.80 -11.37 -6.63
N ILE A 49 -11.13 -12.29 -7.34
CA ILE A 49 -11.29 -12.43 -8.78
C ILE A 49 -12.47 -13.35 -9.12
N LYS A 50 -12.67 -14.39 -8.31
CA LYS A 50 -13.77 -15.34 -8.47
C LYS A 50 -14.19 -15.89 -7.11
N LYS A 51 -15.49 -15.85 -6.83
CA LYS A 51 -16.14 -16.44 -5.65
C LYS A 51 -16.89 -17.71 -6.04
N ASN A 52 -17.12 -18.60 -5.08
CA ASN A 52 -17.93 -19.80 -5.21
C ASN A 52 -17.36 -20.83 -6.21
N ILE A 53 -16.07 -21.16 -6.07
CA ILE A 53 -15.44 -22.23 -6.87
C ILE A 53 -15.12 -23.44 -5.99
N ASN A 54 -15.18 -24.64 -6.54
CA ASN A 54 -14.85 -25.87 -5.81
C ASN A 54 -13.33 -26.01 -5.58
N GLN A 55 -12.89 -26.81 -4.60
CA GLN A 55 -11.49 -27.04 -4.25
C GLN A 55 -10.61 -27.42 -5.45
N ALA A 56 -11.11 -28.32 -6.31
CA ALA A 56 -10.38 -28.77 -7.49
C ALA A 56 -10.13 -27.62 -8.48
N THR A 57 -11.10 -26.70 -8.60
CA THR A 57 -11.00 -25.52 -9.46
C THR A 57 -10.10 -24.47 -8.84
N ALA A 58 -10.18 -24.24 -7.52
CA ALA A 58 -9.30 -23.33 -6.80
C ALA A 58 -7.81 -23.71 -6.94
N LYS A 59 -7.50 -25.00 -6.77
CA LYS A 59 -6.13 -25.52 -6.92
C LYS A 59 -5.60 -25.34 -8.35
N LYS A 60 -6.45 -25.54 -9.37
CA LYS A 60 -6.09 -25.26 -10.77
C LYS A 60 -5.79 -23.77 -10.99
N TYR A 61 -6.59 -22.88 -10.41
CA TYR A 61 -6.33 -21.44 -10.51
C TYR A 61 -5.04 -21.04 -9.79
N GLN A 62 -4.76 -21.57 -8.60
CA GLN A 62 -3.50 -21.34 -7.90
C GLN A 62 -2.29 -21.77 -8.72
N THR A 63 -2.32 -22.97 -9.31
CA THR A 63 -1.22 -23.45 -10.16
C THR A 63 -1.08 -22.62 -11.43
N ALA A 64 -2.18 -22.26 -12.09
CA ALA A 64 -2.14 -21.42 -13.29
C ALA A 64 -1.57 -20.01 -13.00
N LEU A 65 -1.92 -19.44 -11.85
CA LEU A 65 -1.43 -18.15 -11.38
C LEU A 65 0.04 -18.21 -10.97
N ASP A 66 0.46 -19.25 -10.25
CA ASP A 66 1.87 -19.45 -9.88
C ASP A 66 2.76 -19.60 -11.12
N ASN A 67 2.29 -20.34 -12.14
CA ASN A 67 2.96 -20.45 -13.44
C ASN A 67 2.96 -19.13 -14.23
N ALA A 68 1.95 -18.28 -14.02
CA ALA A 68 1.92 -16.94 -14.59
C ALA A 68 2.85 -15.97 -13.85
N GLY A 69 3.41 -16.34 -12.69
CA GLY A 69 4.29 -15.52 -11.85
C GLY A 69 3.53 -14.64 -10.84
N ALA A 70 2.31 -15.02 -10.48
CA ALA A 70 1.44 -14.29 -9.56
C ALA A 70 1.14 -15.12 -8.29
N VAL A 71 1.25 -14.49 -7.12
CA VAL A 71 0.95 -15.12 -5.82
C VAL A 71 -0.52 -14.92 -5.48
N CYS A 72 -1.26 -15.99 -5.23
CA CYS A 72 -2.71 -15.95 -5.00
C CYS A 72 -3.10 -16.62 -3.70
N ASP A 73 -4.07 -16.01 -3.02
CA ASP A 73 -4.61 -16.48 -1.75
C ASP A 73 -5.95 -17.18 -1.99
N ILE A 74 -6.01 -18.47 -1.70
CA ILE A 74 -7.26 -19.23 -1.71
C ILE A 74 -7.84 -19.16 -0.31
N LYS A 75 -9.03 -18.58 -0.18
CA LYS A 75 -9.77 -18.58 1.09
C LYS A 75 -10.98 -19.51 0.97
N LEU A 76 -11.14 -20.38 1.96
CA LEU A 76 -12.32 -21.24 2.05
C LEU A 76 -13.52 -20.39 2.51
N LEU A 77 -14.60 -20.40 1.74
CA LEU A 77 -15.86 -19.76 2.08
C LEU A 77 -16.64 -20.69 3.03
N SER A 78 -16.05 -21.04 4.17
CA SER A 78 -16.79 -21.71 5.24
C SER A 78 -17.75 -20.71 5.90
N PRO A 79 -19.04 -21.02 6.06
CA PRO A 79 -19.92 -20.20 6.87
C PRO A 79 -19.52 -20.33 8.36
N LYS A 80 -18.75 -19.34 8.84
CA LYS A 80 -18.58 -18.89 10.25
C LYS A 80 -17.92 -19.86 11.27
N PRO A 81 -17.16 -19.29 12.23
CA PRO A 81 -17.74 -19.23 13.57
C PRO A 81 -18.05 -17.79 13.95
N VAL A 82 -19.31 -17.60 14.32
CA VAL A 82 -19.75 -16.49 15.15
C VAL A 82 -18.99 -16.60 16.46
N PRO A 83 -18.33 -15.54 16.96
CA PRO A 83 -18.24 -15.37 18.39
C PRO A 83 -19.61 -14.86 18.86
N GLU A 84 -20.50 -15.78 19.23
CA GLU A 84 -21.64 -15.55 20.12
C GLU A 84 -21.45 -16.51 21.31
N PRO A 85 -22.01 -16.27 22.49
CA PRO A 85 -22.13 -15.04 23.26
C PRO A 85 -21.73 -15.28 24.73
N VAL A 86 -21.08 -14.34 25.43
CA VAL A 86 -21.06 -14.35 26.91
C VAL A 86 -22.08 -13.34 27.41
N VAL A 87 -23.32 -13.78 27.48
CA VAL A 87 -24.34 -13.22 28.37
C VAL A 87 -24.06 -13.71 29.80
N ALA A 88 -23.97 -12.78 30.76
CA ALA A 88 -24.63 -12.86 32.08
C ALA A 88 -23.92 -12.01 33.15
N SER A 89 -24.47 -10.81 33.38
CA SER A 89 -24.81 -10.25 34.71
C SER A 89 -24.72 -8.72 34.62
N ALA A 90 -25.64 -7.92 35.11
CA ALA A 90 -26.98 -8.10 35.64
C ALA A 90 -27.51 -6.65 35.81
N VAL A 91 -28.83 -6.50 35.87
CA VAL A 91 -29.58 -5.39 36.50
C VAL A 91 -29.48 -3.96 35.91
N VAL A 92 -30.52 -3.60 35.15
CA VAL A 92 -31.30 -2.37 35.44
C VAL A 92 -32.16 -2.63 36.70
N PRO A 93 -32.68 -1.65 37.49
CA PRO A 93 -32.91 -0.23 37.19
C PRO A 93 -32.68 0.76 38.38
N SER A 94 -33.08 2.01 38.17
CA SER A 94 -33.51 3.02 39.15
C SER A 94 -32.50 4.01 39.79
N SER A 95 -32.85 5.28 39.56
CA SER A 95 -32.83 6.41 40.50
C SER A 95 -31.48 7.02 40.88
N VAL A 96 -31.23 8.25 40.41
CA VAL A 96 -31.41 9.46 41.23
C VAL A 96 -31.11 10.70 40.37
N VAL A 97 -32.13 11.54 40.29
CA VAL A 97 -32.07 12.97 39.96
C VAL A 97 -30.92 13.67 40.71
N ARG A 98 -30.04 14.37 39.99
CA ARG A 98 -29.32 15.50 40.57
C ARG A 98 -29.49 16.73 39.68
N ASN A 99 -30.60 17.38 39.98
CA ASN A 99 -30.88 18.76 39.64
C ASN A 99 -29.91 19.65 40.42
N VAL A 100 -29.04 20.38 39.74
CA VAL A 100 -28.52 21.69 40.20
C VAL A 100 -28.15 22.55 38.98
N SER A 101 -29.15 23.23 38.42
CA SER A 101 -28.99 24.63 38.00
C SER A 101 -29.10 25.50 39.28
N PRO A 102 -28.53 26.72 39.39
CA PRO A 102 -28.63 27.84 38.44
C PRO A 102 -27.26 28.52 38.18
N VAL A 103 -27.05 29.33 37.14
CA VAL A 103 -27.58 30.69 37.00
C VAL A 103 -27.12 31.29 35.66
N SER A 104 -28.06 32.04 35.05
CA SER A 104 -27.96 33.13 34.07
C SER A 104 -26.69 33.32 33.24
N GLU A 105 -26.86 33.48 31.92
CA GLU A 105 -26.92 34.82 31.33
C GLU A 105 -27.57 34.80 29.95
N GLN A 106 -28.59 35.66 29.82
CA GLN A 106 -29.28 35.97 28.58
C GLN A 106 -28.33 36.70 27.62
N ASN A 107 -28.47 36.37 26.34
CA ASN A 107 -28.37 37.27 25.20
C ASN A 107 -27.12 38.16 25.11
N SER A 108 -26.19 37.76 24.26
CA SER A 108 -25.52 38.71 23.38
C SER A 108 -25.18 38.02 22.07
N GLU A 109 -25.79 38.52 21.00
CA GLU A 109 -25.35 38.35 19.62
C GLU A 109 -23.82 38.43 19.56
N VAL A 110 -23.15 37.31 19.29
CA VAL A 110 -21.76 37.30 18.88
C VAL A 110 -21.73 37.06 17.39
N ALA A 111 -21.25 38.08 16.69
CA ALA A 111 -21.19 38.21 15.24
C ALA A 111 -20.66 36.96 14.53
N HIS A 112 -21.21 36.72 13.33
CA HIS A 112 -20.74 35.72 12.39
C HIS A 112 -19.21 35.77 12.24
N ALA A 113 -18.58 34.59 12.34
CA ALA A 113 -17.15 34.42 12.08
C ALA A 113 -16.80 34.90 10.66
N PRO A 114 -15.61 35.52 10.46
CA PRO A 114 -15.20 36.00 9.15
C PRO A 114 -15.02 34.83 8.18
N GLN A 115 -15.57 34.96 6.97
CA GLN A 115 -15.24 34.06 5.89
C GLN A 115 -13.75 34.23 5.55
N THR A 116 -12.98 33.15 5.59
CA THR A 116 -11.56 33.16 5.21
C THR A 116 -11.44 32.72 3.76
N GLU A 117 -11.49 33.66 2.83
CA GLU A 117 -11.14 33.39 1.43
C GLU A 117 -9.61 33.40 1.29
N PRO A 118 -9.02 32.31 0.75
CA PRO A 118 -9.34 31.81 -0.60
C PRO A 118 -10.08 30.46 -0.69
N LEU A 119 -10.57 29.88 0.42
CA LEU A 119 -11.06 28.49 0.41
C LEU A 119 -12.59 28.32 0.48
N GLY A 120 -13.38 29.40 0.61
CA GLY A 120 -14.84 29.34 0.59
C GLY A 120 -15.49 28.58 1.77
N ILE A 121 -14.70 28.25 2.80
CA ILE A 121 -15.15 27.47 3.96
C ILE A 121 -15.91 28.40 4.91
N THR A 122 -17.14 28.03 5.26
CA THR A 122 -17.96 28.76 6.25
C THR A 122 -17.91 28.06 7.61
N ALA A 123 -18.18 28.77 8.70
CA ALA A 123 -18.19 28.19 10.04
C ALA A 123 -19.15 26.98 10.18
N GLY A 124 -20.22 26.92 9.38
CA GLY A 124 -21.13 25.77 9.34
C GLY A 124 -20.55 24.53 8.67
N ASP A 125 -19.66 24.71 7.69
CA ASP A 125 -18.97 23.63 6.98
C ASP A 125 -17.97 22.89 7.89
N ILE A 126 -17.36 23.62 8.81
CA ILE A 126 -16.39 23.10 9.80
C ILE A 126 -17.12 22.31 10.91
N ALA A 127 -18.37 22.64 11.20
CA ALA A 127 -19.14 21.99 12.27
C ALA A 127 -19.58 20.56 11.92
N GLU A 128 -19.74 20.21 10.64
CA GLU A 128 -19.97 18.81 10.22
C GLU A 128 -18.69 17.97 10.26
N LEU A 129 -17.52 18.61 10.18
CA LEU A 129 -16.25 17.91 10.31
C LEU A 129 -16.00 17.57 11.77
N SER A 130 -16.46 16.38 12.17
CA SER A 130 -16.30 15.83 13.52
C SER A 130 -14.83 15.44 13.78
N VAL A 131 -13.94 16.44 13.89
CA VAL A 131 -12.54 16.27 14.26
C VAL A 131 -12.45 16.36 15.78
N ASP A 132 -12.28 15.21 16.43
CA ASP A 132 -11.97 15.17 17.85
C ASP A 132 -10.48 15.51 18.05
N LEU A 133 -10.20 16.54 18.85
CA LEU A 133 -8.84 16.92 19.17
C LEU A 133 -8.31 15.99 20.26
N ALA A 134 -7.31 15.19 19.91
CA ALA A 134 -6.65 14.33 20.88
C ALA A 134 -6.10 15.15 22.07
N PRO A 135 -6.18 14.63 23.30
CA PRO A 135 -5.61 15.28 24.48
C PRO A 135 -4.13 15.67 24.32
N ILE A 136 -3.70 16.70 25.03
CA ILE A 136 -2.29 17.09 25.03
C ILE A 136 -1.40 15.93 25.49
N GLY A 137 -0.31 15.69 24.76
CA GLY A 137 0.59 14.56 25.04
C GLY A 137 0.13 13.21 24.49
N SER A 138 -0.96 13.14 23.72
CA SER A 138 -1.27 11.96 22.91
C SER A 138 -0.18 11.72 21.88
N ASP A 139 0.38 10.51 21.88
CA ASP A 139 1.37 10.06 20.91
C ASP A 139 0.67 9.87 19.54
N MET A 140 0.97 10.77 18.60
CA MET A 140 0.45 10.72 17.23
C MET A 140 1.36 9.94 16.28
N GLN A 141 2.44 9.36 16.80
CA GLN A 141 3.42 8.69 15.99
C GLN A 141 2.93 7.29 15.62
N ASP A 142 2.93 6.97 14.33
CA ASP A 142 2.63 5.62 13.87
C ASP A 142 3.64 4.65 14.49
N LYS A 143 3.18 3.46 14.91
CA LYS A 143 4.07 2.50 15.56
C LYS A 143 5.12 2.10 14.53
N ILE A 144 6.40 2.30 14.85
CA ILE A 144 7.49 1.77 14.04
C ILE A 144 7.42 0.24 14.15
N GLU A 145 6.72 -0.39 13.21
CA GLU A 145 6.71 -1.84 13.10
C GLU A 145 8.12 -2.31 12.76
N GLN A 146 8.65 -3.17 13.63
CA GLN A 146 9.95 -3.78 13.39
C GLN A 146 9.81 -4.75 12.23
N VAL A 147 10.11 -4.25 11.02
CA VAL A 147 10.06 -5.05 9.81
C VAL A 147 11.11 -6.16 9.92
N ALA A 148 10.71 -7.41 9.65
CA ALA A 148 11.63 -8.53 9.65
C ALA A 148 12.79 -8.25 8.68
N ALA A 149 14.02 -8.54 9.11
CA ALA A 149 15.20 -8.35 8.27
C ALA A 149 15.06 -9.18 6.99
N LEU A 150 15.19 -8.54 5.82
CA LEU A 150 15.17 -9.25 4.55
C LEU A 150 16.42 -10.12 4.45
N GLU A 151 16.22 -11.40 4.11
CA GLU A 151 17.32 -12.31 3.81
C GLU A 151 17.87 -12.02 2.41
N LEU A 152 18.78 -11.05 2.31
CA LEU A 152 19.47 -10.71 1.07
C LEU A 152 20.65 -11.68 0.86
N ASN A 153 20.58 -12.47 -0.21
CA ASN A 153 21.71 -13.30 -0.65
C ASN A 153 22.73 -12.41 -1.39
N LEU A 154 23.83 -12.08 -0.71
CA LEU A 154 24.94 -11.27 -1.26
C LEU A 154 26.15 -12.13 -1.68
N ASP A 155 26.03 -13.46 -1.66
CA ASP A 155 27.15 -14.38 -1.92
C ASP A 155 27.78 -14.21 -3.31
N GLY A 156 27.07 -13.61 -4.27
CA GLY A 156 27.56 -13.31 -5.62
C GLY A 156 28.09 -11.89 -5.82
N MET A 157 28.06 -11.04 -4.80
CA MET A 157 28.44 -9.62 -4.89
C MET A 157 29.75 -9.39 -4.15
N ASP A 158 30.85 -9.48 -4.90
CA ASP A 158 32.19 -9.18 -4.39
C ASP A 158 32.53 -7.71 -4.62
N MET A 159 33.10 -7.07 -3.59
CA MET A 159 33.48 -5.66 -3.66
C MET A 159 34.94 -5.55 -4.09
N ALA A 160 35.19 -4.87 -5.21
CA ALA A 160 36.55 -4.63 -5.67
C ALA A 160 37.36 -3.84 -4.62
N PRO A 161 38.68 -4.09 -4.50
CA PRO A 161 39.52 -3.37 -3.56
C PRO A 161 39.49 -1.86 -3.79
N ALA A 162 39.69 -1.09 -2.72
CA ALA A 162 39.67 0.37 -2.79
C ALA A 162 40.69 0.86 -3.82
N GLY A 163 40.23 1.69 -4.77
CA GLY A 163 41.05 2.21 -5.87
C GLY A 163 41.02 1.38 -7.16
N SER A 164 40.24 0.29 -7.22
CA SER A 164 39.94 -0.38 -8.49
C SER A 164 39.15 0.57 -9.41
N ASP A 165 39.68 0.79 -10.62
CA ASP A 165 39.05 1.60 -11.65
C ASP A 165 37.75 0.93 -12.13
N LEU A 166 36.63 1.64 -11.99
CA LEU A 166 35.30 1.15 -12.36
C LEU A 166 35.00 1.36 -13.85
N GLY A 167 35.98 1.06 -14.69
CA GLY A 167 35.89 1.14 -16.14
C GLY A 167 35.60 2.56 -16.63
N GLN A 168 36.57 3.47 -16.52
CA GLN A 168 36.54 4.60 -17.47
C GLN A 168 36.69 4.06 -18.89
N VAL A 169 35.90 4.57 -19.83
CA VAL A 169 36.08 4.27 -21.26
C VAL A 169 37.53 4.56 -21.59
N LYS A 170 38.26 3.55 -22.11
CA LYS A 170 39.67 3.73 -22.52
C LYS A 170 39.73 4.96 -23.42
N LYS A 171 40.46 5.97 -22.97
CA LYS A 171 40.74 7.14 -23.78
C LYS A 171 41.59 6.64 -24.94
N ASP A 172 41.03 6.73 -26.15
CA ASP A 172 41.73 6.40 -27.39
C ASP A 172 43.10 7.11 -27.37
N GLU A 173 44.16 6.40 -27.77
CA GLU A 173 45.52 6.93 -27.80
C GLU A 173 45.53 8.30 -28.49
N ASP A 174 46.16 9.30 -27.84
CA ASP A 174 46.28 10.63 -28.42
C ASP A 174 46.90 10.51 -29.82
N PRO A 175 46.30 11.14 -30.85
CA PRO A 175 46.77 11.00 -32.22
C PRO A 175 48.22 11.49 -32.32
N GLU A 176 48.99 10.85 -33.22
CA GLU A 176 50.38 11.26 -33.46
C GLU A 176 50.44 12.77 -33.73
N PRO A 177 51.42 13.48 -33.14
CA PRO A 177 51.53 14.92 -33.31
C PRO A 177 51.67 15.27 -34.80
N PRO A 178 51.03 16.37 -35.25
CA PRO A 178 51.13 16.77 -36.65
C PRO A 178 52.58 17.05 -37.02
N ASN A 179 52.99 16.61 -38.21
CA ASN A 179 54.35 16.78 -38.70
C ASN A 179 54.66 18.28 -38.90
N THR A 180 55.64 18.80 -38.14
CA THR A 180 56.06 20.21 -38.14
C THR A 180 57.34 20.47 -38.95
N ASP A 181 57.86 19.50 -39.70
CA ASP A 181 59.16 19.57 -40.40
C ASP A 181 59.24 20.69 -41.45
N GLY A 182 58.10 21.27 -41.85
CA GLY A 182 58.02 22.41 -42.78
C GLY A 182 57.92 23.80 -42.15
N LEU A 183 57.90 23.94 -40.82
CA LEU A 183 57.79 25.24 -40.15
C LEU A 183 59.18 25.79 -39.79
N SER A 184 59.63 26.80 -40.53
CA SER A 184 60.79 27.62 -40.15
C SER A 184 60.34 29.01 -39.74
N LEU A 185 60.87 29.51 -38.62
CA LEU A 185 60.71 30.90 -38.19
C LEU A 185 61.59 31.78 -39.09
N VAL A 186 61.03 32.83 -39.68
CA VAL A 186 61.80 33.89 -40.34
C VAL A 186 62.02 35.01 -39.32
N ASP A 187 63.28 35.39 -39.11
CA ASP A 187 63.68 36.54 -38.27
C ASP A 187 63.34 37.87 -38.98
#